data_AF-A0A255EN43-F1
#
_entry.id   AF-A0A255EN43-F1
#
_cell.length_a   1.000
_cell.length_b   1.000
_cell.length_c   1.000
_cell.angle_alpha   90.00
_cell.angle_beta   90.00
_cell.angle_gamma   90.00
#
_symmetry.space_group_name_H-M   'P 1'
#
loop_
_entity.id
_entity.type
_entity.pdbx_description
1 polymer ?
#
loop_
_entity_poly.entity_id
_entity_poly.type
_entity_poly.pdbx_seq_one_letter_code
_entity_poly.pdbx_strand_id
1 'polypeptide(L)'
;MPVRLVIVAAAVVALVIAILVVVIVVVANRPGPGPDPATASPTVTPSAGADTSAPPPSVEPLERSVVPVGAEYATGKVGPLFTGYEQTPDGATAAALNYIMAIGSPEMYDDRTRHQVEAYMYVDAATAKKWGLSDELAAKLRSKLGTDSTGKPLDPTKTNYSGYYPELGAFQVMKVVGNTEVTIMVWYPAVDGVGNKRADLLMQWNYTQFRLVWSDGDWRIADWLDTPTPPSPKGLELSFDERARLLGKGWQLPANAVEHGLERLRLPEK
;
A
#
# COMPACT_ATOMS: atom_id res chain seq x y z
N MET A 1 22.78 10.99 -21.03
CA MET A 1 21.30 11.14 -21.03
C MET A 1 20.45 9.87 -21.21
N PRO A 2 20.96 8.63 -21.43
CA PRO A 2 20.07 7.45 -21.56
C PRO A 2 19.70 6.80 -20.21
N VAL A 3 20.49 7.02 -19.15
CA VAL A 3 20.34 6.32 -17.86
C VAL A 3 19.04 6.71 -17.12
N ARG A 4 18.60 7.96 -17.21
CA ARG A 4 17.37 8.43 -16.54
C ARG A 4 16.08 7.88 -17.16
N LEU A 5 16.07 7.61 -18.47
CA LEU A 5 14.90 7.04 -19.16
C LEU A 5 14.77 5.53 -18.87
N VAL A 6 15.90 4.82 -18.78
CA VAL A 6 15.96 3.39 -18.44
C VAL A 6 15.54 3.14 -16.98
N ILE A 7 15.86 4.06 -16.06
CA ILE A 7 15.49 3.96 -14.63
C ILE A 7 14.01 4.29 -14.40
N VAL A 8 13.45 5.30 -15.09
CA VAL A 8 12.00 5.62 -15.02
C VAL A 8 11.14 4.47 -15.57
N ALA A 9 11.61 3.79 -16.63
CA ALA A 9 10.98 2.58 -17.13
C ALA A 9 11.05 1.44 -16.10
N ALA A 10 12.17 1.28 -15.37
CA ALA A 10 12.33 0.23 -14.38
C ALA A 10 11.39 0.35 -13.16
N ALA A 11 11.05 1.56 -12.70
CA ALA A 11 10.17 1.78 -11.55
C ALA A 11 8.67 1.60 -11.87
N VAL A 12 8.22 2.08 -13.04
CA VAL A 12 6.88 1.76 -13.56
C VAL A 12 6.78 0.26 -13.82
N VAL A 13 7.83 -0.34 -14.37
CA VAL A 13 7.93 -1.79 -14.50
C VAL A 13 7.96 -2.46 -13.13
N ALA A 14 8.53 -1.92 -12.05
CA ALA A 14 8.54 -2.56 -10.72
C ALA A 14 7.19 -2.48 -9.98
N LEU A 15 6.45 -1.37 -10.06
CA LEU A 15 5.09 -1.26 -9.48
C LEU A 15 4.07 -2.04 -10.33
N VAL A 16 4.20 -1.97 -11.65
CA VAL A 16 3.42 -2.81 -12.57
C VAL A 16 3.80 -4.27 -12.41
N ILE A 17 5.07 -4.63 -12.16
CA ILE A 17 5.52 -6.00 -11.83
C ILE A 17 5.07 -6.40 -10.44
N ALA A 18 4.98 -5.51 -9.45
CA ALA A 18 4.37 -5.85 -8.17
C ALA A 18 2.92 -6.26 -8.43
N ILE A 19 2.17 -5.45 -9.19
CA ILE A 19 0.81 -5.76 -9.71
C ILE A 19 0.80 -7.00 -10.64
N LEU A 20 1.86 -7.28 -11.41
CA LEU A 20 1.97 -8.42 -12.35
C LEU A 20 2.55 -9.69 -11.70
N VAL A 21 3.12 -9.61 -10.50
CA VAL A 21 3.49 -10.74 -9.64
C VAL A 21 2.28 -11.11 -8.79
N VAL A 22 1.48 -10.11 -8.35
CA VAL A 22 0.08 -10.32 -7.91
C VAL A 22 -0.67 -11.12 -8.99
N VAL A 23 -0.52 -10.71 -10.26
CA VAL A 23 -0.57 -11.53 -11.51
C VAL A 23 -0.53 -13.07 -11.43
N ILE A 24 0.72 -13.57 -11.27
CA ILE A 24 1.19 -14.90 -11.67
C ILE A 24 1.04 -15.93 -10.54
N VAL A 25 1.18 -15.52 -9.27
CA VAL A 25 1.14 -16.46 -8.13
C VAL A 25 -0.25 -17.08 -7.93
N VAL A 26 -1.32 -16.38 -8.35
CA VAL A 26 -2.72 -16.85 -8.23
C VAL A 26 -3.06 -18.01 -9.20
N VAL A 27 -2.26 -18.25 -10.26
CA VAL A 27 -2.55 -19.30 -11.27
C VAL A 27 -1.77 -20.61 -11.04
N ALA A 28 -0.69 -20.60 -10.25
CA ALA A 28 0.20 -21.76 -10.13
C ALA A 28 -0.18 -22.77 -9.01
N ASN A 29 -1.04 -22.40 -8.05
CA ASN A 29 -1.41 -23.27 -6.93
C ASN A 29 -2.75 -23.99 -7.11
N ARG A 30 -2.88 -24.79 -8.17
CA ARG A 30 -3.87 -25.87 -8.23
C ARG A 30 -3.21 -27.19 -7.84
N PRO A 31 -3.51 -27.81 -6.69
CA PRO A 31 -3.09 -29.17 -6.41
C PRO A 31 -3.85 -30.13 -7.35
N GLY A 32 -3.13 -30.78 -8.26
CA GLY A 32 -3.60 -31.99 -8.95
C GLY A 32 -3.41 -33.22 -8.03
N PRO A 33 -4.17 -34.32 -8.24
CA PRO A 33 -4.14 -35.46 -7.33
C PRO A 33 -3.02 -36.47 -7.65
N GLY A 34 -2.24 -36.79 -6.61
CA GLY A 34 -1.50 -38.04 -6.39
C GLY A 34 -0.09 -38.19 -7.03
N PRO A 35 0.72 -39.20 -6.64
CA PRO A 35 0.64 -40.10 -5.48
C PRO A 35 1.94 -40.14 -4.60
N ASP A 36 1.81 -40.47 -3.32
CA ASP A 36 2.90 -41.08 -2.51
C ASP A 36 3.02 -42.57 -2.88
N PRO A 37 4.19 -43.26 -2.76
CA PRO A 37 5.00 -43.29 -1.53
C PRO A 37 6.54 -43.50 -1.67
N ALA A 38 7.21 -43.40 -0.51
CA ALA A 38 8.28 -44.28 0.00
C ALA A 38 9.63 -43.62 0.42
N THR A 39 9.79 -43.55 1.74
CA THR A 39 10.91 -44.05 2.56
C THR A 39 12.35 -43.58 2.28
N ALA A 40 12.91 -42.80 3.22
CA ALA A 40 14.13 -43.16 3.96
C ALA A 40 14.43 -42.14 5.07
N SER A 41 14.43 -42.60 6.32
CA SER A 41 15.18 -41.97 7.41
C SER A 41 16.68 -42.08 7.14
N PRO A 42 17.51 -41.19 7.71
CA PRO A 42 18.19 -41.62 8.92
C PRO A 42 18.20 -40.58 10.04
N THR A 43 18.12 -41.14 11.24
CA THR A 43 18.39 -40.57 12.56
C THR A 43 19.72 -39.82 12.61
N VAL A 44 19.68 -38.57 13.11
CA VAL A 44 20.81 -37.99 13.84
C VAL A 44 20.27 -37.31 15.10
N THR A 45 20.80 -37.75 16.23
CA THR A 45 20.50 -37.38 17.62
C THR A 45 20.66 -35.86 17.87
N PRO A 46 19.80 -35.24 18.71
CA PRO A 46 19.85 -33.80 18.98
C PRO A 46 21.04 -33.43 19.89
N SER A 47 21.82 -32.42 19.50
CA SER A 47 22.77 -31.76 20.40
C SER A 47 22.16 -30.47 20.93
N ALA A 48 21.96 -30.42 22.24
CA ALA A 48 21.50 -29.25 22.96
C ALA A 48 22.57 -28.14 22.91
N GLY A 49 22.18 -26.94 22.48
CA GLY A 49 23.04 -25.78 22.40
C GLY A 49 22.27 -24.49 22.66
N ALA A 50 22.20 -24.14 23.95
CA ALA A 50 21.99 -22.80 24.51
C ALA A 50 20.97 -21.86 23.82
N ASP A 51 19.72 -21.93 24.29
CA ASP A 51 18.81 -20.78 24.31
C ASP A 51 19.40 -19.68 25.19
N THR A 52 20.08 -18.72 24.56
CA THR A 52 20.25 -17.38 25.10
C THR A 52 19.60 -16.41 24.14
N SER A 53 18.27 -16.40 24.15
CA SER A 53 17.50 -15.28 23.61
C SER A 53 17.71 -14.09 24.53
N ALA A 54 18.82 -13.38 24.34
CA ALA A 54 18.95 -12.02 24.84
C ALA A 54 17.75 -11.21 24.31
N PRO A 55 17.14 -10.33 25.13
CA PRO A 55 16.13 -9.41 24.62
C PRO A 55 16.70 -8.68 23.41
N PRO A 56 15.95 -8.53 22.30
CA PRO A 56 16.42 -7.72 21.19
C PRO A 56 16.81 -6.34 21.71
N PRO A 57 17.87 -5.71 21.17
CA PRO A 57 18.30 -4.40 21.64
C PRO A 57 17.12 -3.42 21.63
N SER A 58 17.00 -2.62 22.68
CA SER A 58 15.96 -1.60 22.78
C SER A 58 16.13 -0.62 21.61
N VAL A 59 15.12 -0.50 20.76
CA VAL A 59 15.08 0.49 19.69
C VAL A 59 14.26 1.68 20.15
N GLU A 60 14.68 2.89 19.79
CA GLU A 60 13.92 4.11 20.07
C GLU A 60 12.54 4.02 19.39
N PRO A 61 11.43 4.21 20.13
CA PRO A 61 10.10 4.18 19.54
C PRO A 61 9.95 5.22 18.43
N LEU A 62 9.12 4.91 17.43
CA LEU A 62 8.73 5.91 16.43
C LEU A 62 7.91 7.02 17.09
N GLU A 63 8.17 8.27 16.72
CA GLU A 63 7.37 9.40 17.17
C GLU A 63 5.93 9.26 16.66
N ARG A 64 4.96 9.66 17.47
CA ARG A 64 3.55 9.74 17.05
C ARG A 64 3.26 11.15 16.55
N SER A 65 2.88 11.25 15.28
CA SER A 65 2.46 12.50 14.67
C SER A 65 1.10 12.95 15.19
N VAL A 66 0.81 14.25 15.03
CA VAL A 66 -0.53 14.81 15.21
C VAL A 66 -1.44 14.55 14.00
N VAL A 67 -0.87 14.13 12.86
CA VAL A 67 -1.62 13.91 11.62
C VAL A 67 -2.35 12.56 11.64
N PRO A 68 -3.69 12.53 11.59
CA PRO A 68 -4.45 11.29 11.50
C PRO A 68 -4.53 10.79 10.05
N VAL A 69 -4.76 9.49 9.89
CA VAL A 69 -5.22 8.90 8.63
C VAL A 69 -6.73 9.15 8.50
N GLY A 70 -7.18 9.63 7.34
CA GLY A 70 -8.60 9.76 6.98
C GLY A 70 -9.08 11.21 6.82
N ALA A 71 -10.34 11.44 7.19
CA ALA A 71 -11.09 12.66 6.83
C ALA A 71 -11.00 13.81 7.84
N GLU A 72 -10.32 13.65 8.97
CA GLU A 72 -10.44 14.55 10.12
C GLU A 72 -10.07 16.01 9.79
N TYR A 73 -9.13 16.23 8.86
CA TYR A 73 -8.69 17.55 8.40
C TYR A 73 -9.21 17.94 7.02
N ALA A 74 -10.08 17.13 6.44
CA ALA A 74 -10.63 17.39 5.13
C ALA A 74 -11.92 18.23 5.24
N THR A 75 -12.09 19.15 4.29
CA THR A 75 -13.28 20.00 4.18
C THR A 75 -14.18 19.61 3.00
N GLY A 76 -13.73 18.66 2.17
CA GLY A 76 -14.48 18.16 1.02
C GLY A 76 -14.13 16.73 0.64
N LYS A 77 -14.72 16.26 -0.47
CA LYS A 77 -14.42 14.95 -1.06
C LYS A 77 -14.71 14.90 -2.56
N VAL A 78 -13.97 14.05 -3.27
CA VAL A 78 -14.20 13.65 -4.67
C VAL A 78 -14.17 12.13 -4.74
N GLY A 79 -15.34 11.49 -4.83
CA GLY A 79 -15.44 10.03 -4.72
C GLY A 79 -14.87 9.53 -3.37
N PRO A 80 -13.93 8.57 -3.36
CA PRO A 80 -13.26 8.10 -2.14
C PRO A 80 -12.18 9.06 -1.60
N LEU A 81 -11.81 10.09 -2.35
CA LEU A 81 -10.72 11.01 -2.01
C LEU A 81 -11.23 12.13 -1.10
N PHE A 82 -10.71 12.26 0.12
CA PHE A 82 -10.92 13.46 0.94
C PHE A 82 -10.08 14.64 0.44
N THR A 83 -10.60 15.87 0.55
CA THR A 83 -9.99 17.07 -0.06
C THR A 83 -10.08 18.30 0.85
N GLY A 84 -9.36 19.35 0.48
CA GLY A 84 -9.39 20.66 1.13
C GLY A 84 -8.61 20.68 2.44
N TYR A 85 -7.44 20.02 2.43
CA TYR A 85 -6.48 20.07 3.54
C TYR A 85 -5.78 21.43 3.55
N GLU A 86 -5.30 21.88 4.71
CA GLU A 86 -4.63 23.17 4.83
C GLU A 86 -3.28 23.22 4.09
N GLN A 87 -2.87 24.42 3.69
CA GLN A 87 -1.56 24.69 3.07
C GLN A 87 -0.42 24.63 4.10
N THR A 88 -0.18 23.45 4.67
CA THR A 88 0.86 23.19 5.67
C THR A 88 1.52 21.83 5.41
N PRO A 89 2.73 21.58 5.95
CA PRO A 89 3.34 20.24 5.88
C PRO A 89 2.48 19.13 6.46
N ASP A 90 1.72 19.41 7.52
CA ASP A 90 0.79 18.47 8.13
C ASP A 90 -0.42 18.22 7.23
N GLY A 91 -0.95 19.26 6.57
CA GLY A 91 -1.98 19.12 5.55
C GLY A 91 -1.53 18.29 4.35
N ALA A 92 -0.28 18.47 3.89
CA ALA A 92 0.29 17.64 2.83
C ALA A 92 0.43 16.17 3.25
N THR A 93 0.76 15.94 4.52
CA THR A 93 0.87 14.60 5.11
C THR A 93 -0.48 13.92 5.22
N ALA A 94 -1.50 14.64 5.70
CA ALA A 94 -2.87 14.15 5.74
C ALA A 94 -3.37 13.80 4.33
N ALA A 95 -3.10 14.66 3.35
CA ALA A 95 -3.41 14.42 1.95
C ALA A 95 -2.70 13.15 1.42
N ALA A 96 -1.39 13.00 1.63
CA ALA A 96 -0.63 11.84 1.19
C ALA A 96 -1.17 10.52 1.74
N LEU A 97 -1.48 10.46 3.04
CA LEU A 97 -2.04 9.25 3.67
C LEU A 97 -3.43 8.91 3.11
N ASN A 98 -4.27 9.93 2.89
CA ASN A 98 -5.58 9.76 2.25
C ASN A 98 -5.47 9.33 0.78
N TYR A 99 -4.49 9.81 0.04
CA TYR A 99 -4.31 9.46 -1.38
C TYR A 99 -3.95 7.98 -1.54
N ILE A 100 -3.13 7.43 -0.63
CA ILE A 100 -2.87 5.99 -0.56
C ILE A 100 -4.17 5.21 -0.39
N MET A 101 -5.03 5.61 0.54
CA MET A 101 -6.32 4.93 0.74
C MET A 101 -7.20 4.99 -0.50
N ALA A 102 -7.31 6.17 -1.13
CA ALA A 102 -8.13 6.34 -2.33
C ALA A 102 -7.63 5.49 -3.50
N ILE A 103 -6.30 5.43 -3.73
CA ILE A 103 -5.69 4.60 -4.78
C ILE A 103 -5.98 3.11 -4.58
N GLY A 104 -5.92 2.63 -3.33
CA GLY A 104 -6.18 1.23 -3.01
C GLY A 104 -7.67 0.87 -2.92
N SER A 105 -8.58 1.82 -3.11
CA SER A 105 -10.01 1.60 -2.90
C SER A 105 -10.66 0.82 -4.07
N PRO A 106 -11.68 -0.03 -3.80
CA PRO A 106 -12.42 -0.71 -4.86
C PRO A 106 -13.08 0.26 -5.85
N GLU A 107 -13.40 1.47 -5.42
CA GLU A 107 -13.99 2.52 -6.24
C GLU A 107 -13.10 2.91 -7.44
N MET A 108 -11.78 2.65 -7.38
CA MET A 108 -10.87 2.88 -8.50
C MET A 108 -11.09 1.91 -9.67
N TYR A 109 -11.84 0.82 -9.46
CA TYR A 109 -12.32 -0.03 -10.55
C TYR A 109 -13.40 0.66 -11.39
N ASP A 110 -14.16 1.62 -10.86
CA ASP A 110 -15.16 2.38 -11.62
C ASP A 110 -14.50 3.48 -12.47
N ASP A 111 -14.70 3.44 -13.79
CA ASP A 111 -14.04 4.36 -14.73
C ASP A 111 -14.33 5.83 -14.41
N ARG A 112 -15.61 6.14 -14.16
CA ARG A 112 -16.02 7.51 -13.86
C ARG A 112 -15.39 8.00 -12.56
N THR A 113 -15.42 7.19 -11.51
CA THR A 113 -14.88 7.53 -10.20
C THR A 113 -13.36 7.66 -10.26
N ARG A 114 -12.67 6.72 -10.91
CA ARG A 114 -11.22 6.78 -11.14
C ARG A 114 -10.83 8.05 -11.88
N HIS A 115 -11.48 8.38 -13.00
CA HIS A 115 -11.16 9.58 -13.77
C HIS A 115 -11.37 10.86 -12.95
N GLN A 116 -12.43 10.92 -12.14
CA GLN A 116 -12.67 12.06 -11.25
C GLN A 116 -11.61 12.18 -10.15
N VAL A 117 -11.25 11.07 -9.51
CA VAL A 117 -10.20 11.02 -8.48
C VAL A 117 -8.86 11.42 -9.07
N GLU A 118 -8.44 10.85 -10.20
CA GLU A 118 -7.13 11.13 -10.81
C GLU A 118 -7.03 12.56 -11.34
N ALA A 119 -8.11 13.07 -11.96
CA ALA A 119 -8.14 14.46 -12.41
C ALA A 119 -8.00 15.46 -11.24
N TYR A 120 -8.46 15.08 -10.05
CA TYR A 120 -8.23 15.87 -8.84
C TYR A 120 -6.84 15.62 -8.25
N MET A 121 -6.45 14.36 -8.05
CA MET A 121 -5.29 14.01 -7.24
C MET A 121 -3.96 14.46 -7.86
N TYR A 122 -3.87 14.52 -9.19
CA TYR A 122 -2.64 14.91 -9.89
C TYR A 122 -2.64 16.40 -10.27
N VAL A 123 -1.45 17.00 -10.31
CA VAL A 123 -1.28 18.43 -10.63
C VAL A 123 -1.72 18.78 -12.06
N ASP A 124 -1.62 17.82 -12.99
CA ASP A 124 -2.07 17.97 -14.36
C ASP A 124 -2.39 16.61 -15.02
N ALA A 125 -3.00 16.66 -16.20
CA ALA A 125 -3.36 15.48 -16.98
C ALA A 125 -2.14 14.67 -17.47
N ALA A 126 -0.98 15.31 -17.64
CA ALA A 126 0.24 14.60 -18.05
C ALA A 126 0.79 13.72 -16.92
N THR A 127 0.70 14.22 -15.69
CA THR A 127 1.09 13.55 -14.45
C THR A 127 0.10 12.43 -14.14
N ALA A 128 -1.21 12.68 -14.30
CA ALA A 128 -2.24 11.64 -14.22
C ALA A 128 -2.00 10.54 -15.26
N LYS A 129 -1.69 10.88 -16.51
CA LYS A 129 -1.38 9.88 -17.55
C LYS A 129 -0.12 9.07 -17.22
N LYS A 130 0.87 9.68 -16.57
CA LYS A 130 2.16 9.03 -16.23
C LYS A 130 2.02 8.07 -15.07
N TRP A 131 1.25 8.44 -14.04
CA TRP A 131 1.25 7.78 -12.74
C TRP A 131 -0.11 7.19 -12.33
N GLY A 132 -1.20 7.62 -12.97
CA GLY A 132 -2.54 7.12 -12.74
C GLY A 132 -2.76 5.73 -13.32
N LEU A 133 -3.85 5.10 -12.88
CA LEU A 133 -4.30 3.80 -13.33
C LEU A 133 -5.03 3.95 -14.68
N SER A 134 -4.38 3.49 -15.75
CA SER A 134 -4.96 3.55 -17.10
C SER A 134 -6.21 2.67 -17.24
N ASP A 135 -7.10 3.05 -18.16
CA ASP A 135 -8.31 2.28 -18.48
C ASP A 135 -8.00 0.84 -18.89
N GLU A 136 -6.93 0.64 -19.65
CA GLU A 136 -6.47 -0.68 -20.08
C GLU A 136 -6.03 -1.53 -18.87
N LEU A 137 -5.25 -0.94 -17.96
CA LEU A 137 -4.79 -1.65 -16.77
C LEU A 137 -5.96 -1.93 -15.81
N ALA A 138 -6.87 -0.97 -15.62
CA ALA A 138 -8.09 -1.16 -14.83
C ALA A 138 -8.95 -2.30 -15.39
N ALA A 139 -9.17 -2.34 -16.71
CA ALA A 139 -9.91 -3.42 -17.36
C ALA A 139 -9.23 -4.79 -17.19
N LYS A 140 -7.88 -4.85 -17.30
CA LYS A 140 -7.11 -6.07 -17.03
C LYS A 140 -7.25 -6.54 -15.59
N LEU A 141 -7.20 -5.61 -14.62
CA LEU A 141 -7.38 -5.93 -13.21
C LEU A 141 -8.79 -6.48 -12.94
N ARG A 142 -9.83 -5.85 -13.47
CA ARG A 142 -11.22 -6.35 -13.35
C ARG A 142 -11.37 -7.75 -13.93
N SER A 143 -10.88 -7.96 -15.15
CA SER A 143 -10.95 -9.27 -15.81
C SER A 143 -10.24 -10.34 -15.00
N LYS A 144 -9.11 -10.00 -14.37
CA LYS A 144 -8.36 -10.95 -13.57
C LYS A 144 -9.03 -11.26 -12.23
N LEU A 145 -9.51 -10.23 -11.53
CA LEU A 145 -10.19 -10.38 -10.25
C LEU A 145 -11.60 -10.98 -10.41
N GLY A 146 -12.11 -11.03 -11.64
CA GLY A 146 -13.48 -11.45 -11.91
C GLY A 146 -14.45 -10.44 -11.31
N THR A 147 -14.21 -9.15 -11.53
CA THR A 147 -15.10 -8.07 -11.07
C THR A 147 -15.76 -7.35 -12.24
N ASP A 148 -16.91 -6.74 -11.98
CA ASP A 148 -17.62 -5.88 -12.92
C ASP A 148 -17.00 -4.46 -12.98
N SER A 149 -17.60 -3.59 -13.79
CA SER A 149 -17.14 -2.20 -13.95
C SER A 149 -17.21 -1.37 -12.67
N THR A 150 -17.89 -1.84 -11.62
CA THR A 150 -17.98 -1.16 -10.32
C THR A 150 -17.06 -1.78 -9.27
N GLY A 151 -16.25 -2.78 -9.65
CA GLY A 151 -15.38 -3.52 -8.74
C GLY A 151 -16.10 -4.61 -7.94
N LYS A 152 -17.37 -4.92 -8.23
CA LYS A 152 -18.09 -6.01 -7.56
C LYS A 152 -17.72 -7.36 -8.17
N PRO A 153 -17.53 -8.41 -7.37
CA PRO A 153 -17.31 -9.76 -7.89
C PRO A 153 -18.45 -10.20 -8.84
N LEU A 154 -18.07 -10.78 -9.99
CA LEU A 154 -19.00 -11.41 -10.94
C LEU A 154 -19.63 -12.68 -10.35
N ASP A 155 -18.91 -13.35 -9.43
CA ASP A 155 -19.44 -14.43 -8.61
C ASP A 155 -20.07 -13.81 -7.34
N PRO A 156 -21.41 -13.83 -7.20
CA PRO A 156 -22.10 -13.19 -6.09
C PRO A 156 -21.83 -13.86 -4.73
N THR A 157 -21.17 -15.03 -4.72
CA THR A 157 -20.79 -15.73 -3.49
C THR A 157 -19.44 -15.27 -2.95
N LYS A 158 -18.71 -14.43 -3.67
CA LYS A 158 -17.37 -13.93 -3.29
C LYS A 158 -17.41 -12.47 -2.87
N THR A 159 -16.42 -12.07 -2.07
CA THR A 159 -16.22 -10.67 -1.66
C THR A 159 -14.95 -10.12 -2.30
N ASN A 160 -14.98 -8.85 -2.72
CA ASN A 160 -13.77 -8.12 -3.13
C ASN A 160 -13.16 -7.46 -1.90
N TYR A 161 -11.89 -7.78 -1.64
CA TYR A 161 -11.06 -7.16 -0.63
C TYR A 161 -9.97 -6.38 -1.35
N SER A 162 -10.14 -5.06 -1.46
CA SER A 162 -9.13 -4.16 -2.03
C SER A 162 -9.04 -2.95 -1.09
N GLY A 163 -7.84 -2.67 -0.59
CA GLY A 163 -7.64 -1.58 0.36
C GLY A 163 -6.20 -1.44 0.83
N TYR A 164 -5.77 -0.19 1.03
CA TYR A 164 -4.47 0.18 1.60
C TYR A 164 -4.67 0.81 2.97
N TYR A 165 -3.81 0.47 3.93
CA TYR A 165 -4.04 0.75 5.36
C TYR A 165 -2.89 1.53 6.01
N PRO A 166 -2.70 2.81 5.66
CA PRO A 166 -1.60 3.60 6.21
C PRO A 166 -1.65 3.76 7.75
N GLU A 167 -2.78 3.54 8.40
CA GLU A 167 -2.92 3.52 9.87
C GLU A 167 -2.24 2.32 10.53
N LEU A 168 -2.05 1.23 9.78
CA LEU A 168 -1.21 0.10 10.17
C LEU A 168 0.25 0.32 9.82
N GLY A 169 0.57 1.43 9.16
CA GLY A 169 1.89 1.75 8.65
C GLY A 169 2.64 2.78 9.48
N ALA A 170 3.50 3.50 8.76
CA ALA A 170 4.24 4.68 9.20
C ALA A 170 4.51 5.57 7.98
N PHE A 171 4.94 6.80 8.22
CA PHE A 171 5.37 7.71 7.15
C PHE A 171 6.61 8.49 7.57
N GLN A 172 7.27 9.10 6.59
CA GLN A 172 8.43 9.96 6.78
C GLN A 172 8.29 11.20 5.89
N VAL A 173 8.40 12.39 6.49
CA VAL A 173 8.52 13.64 5.74
C VAL A 173 9.98 13.79 5.29
N MET A 174 10.21 13.61 3.99
CA MET A 174 11.54 13.57 3.40
C MET A 174 12.10 14.96 3.12
N LYS A 175 11.23 15.89 2.73
CA LYS A 175 11.61 17.25 2.32
C LYS A 175 10.41 18.19 2.44
N VAL A 176 10.67 19.41 2.89
CA VAL A 176 9.71 20.52 2.90
C VAL A 176 10.34 21.70 2.17
N VAL A 177 9.61 22.33 1.26
CA VAL A 177 10.01 23.57 0.60
C VAL A 177 8.92 24.61 0.83
N GLY A 178 9.14 25.45 1.85
CA GLY A 178 8.13 26.41 2.31
C GLY A 178 6.82 25.70 2.69
N ASN A 179 5.70 26.29 2.31
CA ASN A 179 4.36 25.73 2.54
C ASN A 179 3.71 25.21 1.24
N THR A 180 4.49 25.02 0.16
CA THR A 180 3.95 24.73 -1.18
C THR A 180 4.43 23.43 -1.78
N GLU A 181 5.46 22.79 -1.24
CA GLU A 181 5.94 21.50 -1.71
C GLU A 181 6.41 20.65 -0.52
N VAL A 182 5.95 19.40 -0.49
CA VAL A 182 6.33 18.43 0.53
C VAL A 182 6.58 17.08 -0.14
N THR A 183 7.67 16.43 0.22
CA THR A 183 7.96 15.05 -0.19
C THR A 183 7.73 14.12 0.97
N ILE A 184 6.87 13.12 0.77
CA ILE A 184 6.41 12.22 1.83
C ILE A 184 6.54 10.80 1.35
N MET A 185 7.17 9.96 2.17
CA MET A 185 7.19 8.52 1.98
C MET A 185 6.22 7.88 2.96
N VAL A 186 5.36 6.99 2.48
CA VAL A 186 4.41 6.23 3.28
C VAL A 186 4.74 4.76 3.14
N TRP A 187 4.77 4.02 4.24
CA TRP A 187 4.95 2.57 4.27
C TRP A 187 3.73 1.94 4.92
N TYR A 188 3.07 1.04 4.20
CA TYR A 188 1.71 0.61 4.54
C TYR A 188 1.43 -0.81 4.01
N PRO A 189 0.60 -1.60 4.70
CA PRO A 189 0.09 -2.85 4.18
C PRO A 189 -1.05 -2.61 3.17
N ALA A 190 -1.13 -3.51 2.19
CA ALA A 190 -2.18 -3.59 1.20
C ALA A 190 -2.81 -4.98 1.20
N VAL A 191 -4.12 -5.04 0.92
CA VAL A 191 -4.88 -6.27 0.71
C VAL A 191 -5.58 -6.15 -0.64
N ASP A 192 -5.41 -7.16 -1.49
CA ASP A 192 -6.07 -7.23 -2.80
C ASP A 192 -6.48 -8.67 -3.13
N GLY A 193 -7.75 -8.90 -3.49
CA GLY A 193 -8.24 -10.19 -3.95
C GLY A 193 -9.75 -10.34 -3.94
N VAL A 194 -10.25 -11.36 -4.63
CA VAL A 194 -11.67 -11.72 -4.66
C VAL A 194 -11.83 -13.17 -4.21
N GLY A 195 -12.52 -13.39 -3.10
CA GLY A 195 -12.65 -14.73 -2.55
C GLY A 195 -13.37 -14.77 -1.20
N ASN A 196 -13.26 -15.93 -0.57
CA ASN A 196 -13.88 -16.23 0.74
C ASN A 196 -12.87 -16.84 1.72
N LYS A 197 -11.61 -16.95 1.33
CA LYS A 197 -10.52 -17.48 2.17
C LYS A 197 -9.33 -16.55 2.09
N ARG A 198 -8.53 -16.54 3.14
CA ARG A 198 -7.34 -15.69 3.20
C ARG A 198 -6.30 -16.05 2.11
N ALA A 199 -6.28 -17.30 1.67
CA ALA A 199 -5.46 -17.77 0.55
C ALA A 199 -5.87 -17.19 -0.82
N ASP A 200 -7.08 -16.64 -0.95
CA ASP A 200 -7.54 -15.96 -2.17
C ASP A 200 -7.03 -14.51 -2.24
N LEU A 201 -6.44 -14.00 -1.15
CA LEU A 201 -6.02 -12.61 -1.01
C LEU A 201 -4.50 -12.49 -1.07
N LEU A 202 -4.03 -11.48 -1.78
CA LEU A 202 -2.68 -11.00 -1.62
C LEU A 202 -2.64 -10.00 -0.47
N MET A 203 -1.68 -10.20 0.42
CA MET A 203 -1.40 -9.33 1.55
C MET A 203 0.09 -9.03 1.56
N GLN A 204 0.45 -7.76 1.40
CA GLN A 204 1.86 -7.36 1.32
C GLN A 204 2.08 -5.97 1.89
N TRP A 205 3.32 -5.67 2.25
CA TRP A 205 3.74 -4.32 2.58
C TRP A 205 4.21 -3.60 1.33
N ASN A 206 3.75 -2.36 1.20
CA ASN A 206 4.12 -1.44 0.13
C ASN A 206 4.71 -0.17 0.73
N TYR A 207 5.29 0.62 -0.15
CA TYR A 207 5.66 1.98 0.16
C TYR A 207 5.39 2.85 -1.05
N THR A 208 5.22 4.14 -0.83
CA THR A 208 5.06 5.12 -1.90
C THR A 208 5.65 6.43 -1.44
N GLN A 209 6.46 7.04 -2.31
CA GLN A 209 6.98 8.37 -2.07
C GLN A 209 6.39 9.36 -3.07
N PHE A 210 5.62 10.30 -2.53
CA PHE A 210 5.04 11.39 -3.28
C PHE A 210 5.89 12.64 -3.16
N ARG A 211 5.95 13.40 -4.25
CA ARG A 211 6.13 14.85 -4.17
C ARG A 211 4.78 15.51 -4.36
N LEU A 212 4.28 16.14 -3.30
CA LEU A 212 3.05 16.93 -3.34
C LEU A 212 3.39 18.41 -3.52
N VAL A 213 2.55 19.10 -4.28
CA VAL A 213 2.59 20.55 -4.45
C VAL A 213 1.23 21.15 -4.12
N TRP A 214 1.23 22.37 -3.59
CA TRP A 214 0.02 23.15 -3.40
C TRP A 214 -0.41 23.77 -4.73
N SER A 215 -1.56 23.35 -5.27
CA SER A 215 -2.14 23.88 -6.50
C SER A 215 -3.66 23.89 -6.43
N ASP A 216 -4.26 24.95 -6.97
CA ASP A 216 -5.71 25.10 -7.07
C ASP A 216 -6.43 24.90 -5.73
N GLY A 217 -5.85 25.45 -4.66
CA GLY A 217 -6.43 25.46 -3.32
C GLY A 217 -6.34 24.14 -2.54
N ASP A 218 -5.56 23.16 -3.01
CA ASP A 218 -5.32 21.91 -2.28
C ASP A 218 -3.94 21.32 -2.60
N TRP A 219 -3.56 20.25 -1.92
CA TRP A 219 -2.40 19.44 -2.29
C TRP A 219 -2.68 18.61 -3.55
N ARG A 220 -1.67 18.41 -4.39
CA ARG A 220 -1.73 17.59 -5.61
C ARG A 220 -0.44 16.80 -5.77
N ILE A 221 -0.51 15.60 -6.32
CA ILE A 221 0.68 14.81 -6.66
C ILE A 221 1.33 15.41 -7.91
N ALA A 222 2.57 15.86 -7.76
CA ALA A 222 3.41 16.32 -8.87
C ALA A 222 4.37 15.24 -9.38
N ASP A 223 4.77 14.30 -8.53
CA ASP A 223 5.61 13.17 -8.96
C ASP A 223 5.58 12.00 -7.97
N TRP A 224 5.92 10.83 -8.49
CA TRP A 224 6.25 9.65 -7.71
C TRP A 224 7.77 9.47 -7.77
N LEU A 225 8.39 9.30 -6.61
CA LEU A 225 9.85 9.24 -6.49
C LEU A 225 10.32 7.82 -6.20
N ASP A 226 11.41 7.42 -6.85
CA ASP A 226 12.06 6.15 -6.61
C ASP A 226 13.10 6.31 -5.50
N THR A 227 12.93 5.59 -4.40
CA THR A 227 13.77 5.63 -3.20
C THR A 227 13.94 4.24 -2.61
N PRO A 228 14.92 4.05 -1.69
CA PRO A 228 15.15 2.75 -1.09
C PRO A 228 13.87 2.17 -0.48
N THR A 229 13.50 0.99 -0.95
CA THR A 229 12.36 0.21 -0.45
C THR A 229 12.56 -0.06 1.04
N PRO A 230 11.64 0.40 1.91
CA PRO A 230 11.57 -0.07 3.28
C PRO A 230 11.33 -1.59 3.32
N PRO A 231 11.64 -2.27 4.43
CA PRO A 231 11.44 -3.72 4.53
C PRO A 231 10.00 -4.15 4.24
N SER A 232 9.84 -5.35 3.65
CA SER A 232 8.54 -6.02 3.49
C SER A 232 8.45 -7.22 4.43
N PRO A 233 7.99 -7.03 5.68
CA PRO A 233 7.85 -8.11 6.66
C PRO A 233 6.73 -9.08 6.28
N LYS A 234 6.72 -10.25 6.95
CA LYS A 234 5.67 -11.26 6.78
C LYS A 234 4.46 -10.91 7.64
N GLY A 235 3.26 -11.02 7.07
CA GLY A 235 2.01 -10.66 7.75
C GLY A 235 1.77 -9.15 7.76
N LEU A 236 0.55 -8.72 8.12
CA LEU A 236 0.16 -7.30 8.09
C LEU A 236 0.04 -6.67 9.49
N GLU A 237 0.22 -7.47 10.54
CA GLU A 237 0.17 -7.01 11.92
C GLU A 237 1.60 -6.91 12.44
N LEU A 238 2.00 -5.68 12.77
CA LEU A 238 3.29 -5.37 13.38
C LEU A 238 3.04 -4.48 14.58
N SER A 239 3.65 -4.85 15.71
CA SER A 239 3.77 -3.98 16.87
C SER A 239 4.53 -2.70 16.52
N PHE A 240 4.33 -1.64 17.28
CA PHE A 240 5.06 -0.39 17.08
C PHE A 240 6.57 -0.58 17.26
N ASP A 241 6.99 -1.46 18.17
CA ASP A 241 8.39 -1.83 18.36
C ASP A 241 9.00 -2.52 17.13
N GLU A 242 8.25 -3.42 16.47
CA GLU A 242 8.69 -4.03 15.21
C GLU A 242 8.82 -3.00 14.09
N ARG A 243 7.87 -2.06 13.99
CA ARG A 243 7.99 -0.95 13.03
C ARG A 243 9.22 -0.10 13.29
N ALA A 244 9.48 0.24 14.55
CA ALA A 244 10.67 1.00 14.94
C ALA A 244 11.97 0.29 14.54
N ARG A 245 12.05 -1.03 14.77
CA ARG A 245 13.20 -1.86 14.37
C ARG A 245 13.43 -1.89 12.86
N LEU A 246 12.36 -1.84 12.07
CA LEU A 246 12.45 -1.94 10.61
C LEU A 246 12.77 -0.60 9.94
N LEU A 247 12.27 0.51 10.47
CA LEU A 247 12.26 1.80 9.79
C LEU A 247 13.33 2.76 10.29
N GLY A 248 13.65 2.73 11.59
CA GLY A 248 14.63 3.61 12.21
C GLY A 248 14.20 5.09 12.24
N LYS A 249 15.20 5.97 12.38
CA LYS A 249 15.01 7.39 12.68
C LYS A 249 14.30 8.16 11.55
N GLY A 250 13.39 9.05 11.95
CA GLY A 250 12.68 9.98 11.06
C GLY A 250 11.33 9.47 10.54
N TRP A 251 11.02 8.20 10.77
CA TRP A 251 9.68 7.66 10.57
C TRP A 251 8.79 7.99 11.76
N GLN A 252 7.51 8.22 11.46
CA GLN A 252 6.48 8.58 12.41
C GLN A 252 5.25 7.69 12.22
N LEU A 253 4.58 7.41 13.33
CA LEU A 253 3.25 6.81 13.34
C LEU A 253 2.20 7.90 13.09
N PRO A 254 1.15 7.64 12.28
CA PRO A 254 -0.04 8.49 12.29
C PRO A 254 -0.65 8.66 13.69
N ALA A 255 -1.38 9.74 13.92
CA ALA A 255 -2.01 10.04 15.21
C ALA A 255 -2.92 8.90 15.69
N ASN A 256 -3.68 8.33 14.76
CA ASN A 256 -4.57 7.20 14.95
C ASN A 256 -3.97 5.85 14.54
N ALA A 257 -2.63 5.73 14.54
CA ALA A 257 -1.96 4.48 14.25
C ALA A 257 -2.37 3.38 15.25
N VAL A 258 -2.52 2.17 14.73
CA VAL A 258 -2.94 0.98 15.49
C VAL A 258 -2.02 -0.20 15.20
N GLU A 259 -1.76 -1.04 16.20
CA GLU A 259 -1.00 -2.30 16.03
C GLU A 259 -1.88 -3.40 15.42
N HIS A 260 -3.18 -3.35 15.73
CA HIS A 260 -4.20 -4.27 15.27
C HIS A 260 -5.31 -3.52 14.56
N GLY A 261 -5.75 -4.06 13.42
CA GLY A 261 -6.76 -3.41 12.58
C GLY A 261 -7.35 -4.29 11.49
N LEU A 262 -6.71 -5.43 11.17
CA LEU A 262 -7.24 -6.37 10.18
C LEU A 262 -8.63 -6.91 10.55
N GLU A 263 -8.95 -6.96 11.84
CA GLU A 263 -10.27 -7.41 12.31
C GLU A 263 -11.40 -6.51 11.80
N ARG A 264 -11.13 -5.20 11.66
CA ARG A 264 -12.07 -4.25 11.05
C ARG A 264 -12.25 -4.46 9.56
N LEU A 265 -11.26 -5.08 8.90
CA LEU A 265 -11.31 -5.40 7.47
C LEU A 265 -12.18 -6.61 7.17
N ARG A 266 -12.64 -7.33 8.20
CA ARG A 266 -13.48 -8.54 8.07
C ARG A 266 -12.89 -9.51 7.04
N LEU A 267 -11.56 -9.66 7.07
CA LEU A 267 -10.87 -10.60 6.21
C LEU A 267 -11.44 -12.01 6.47
N PRO A 268 -11.53 -12.84 5.42
CA PRO A 268 -12.02 -14.19 5.57
C PRO A 268 -11.13 -15.00 6.51
N GLU A 269 -11.69 -16.06 7.08
CA GLU A 269 -10.93 -17.00 7.91
C GLU A 269 -9.74 -17.60 7.15
N LYS A 270 -8.77 -18.11 7.92
CA LYS A 270 -7.53 -18.67 7.39
C LYS A 270 -7.79 -19.86 6.47
#